data_AF-A0A8T9MUN2-F1
#
_entry.id   AF-A0A8T9MUN2-F1
#
_cell.length_a   1.000
_cell.length_b   1.000
_cell.length_c   1.000
_cell.angle_alpha   90.00
_cell.angle_beta   90.00
_cell.angle_gamma   90.00
#
_symmetry.space_group_name_H-M   'P 1'
#
loop_
_entity.id
_entity.type
_entity.pdbx_description
1 polymer ?
#
loop_
_entity_poly.entity_id
_entity_poly.type
_entity_poly.pdbx_seq_one_letter_code
_entity_poly.pdbx_strand_id
1 'polypeptide(L)'
;MKTKALYWWNYLLGWRFLPRRLQDWLFGTGTRAVELISGLGLLGFALAFANHAALLTRYPIYHKFATAPPALTVSVLAAVGLAQLLLMVWHSPRANILSGFVLLVGGVLWFLIFAAFSANYPPFNPSMALPFILAAVCSLAGKNLIDYSRLQIRTQERYGKDGSP
;
A
#
# COMPACT_ATOMS: atom_id res chain seq x y z
N MET A 1 -10.83 -9.80 -30.20
CA MET A 1 -10.78 -8.34 -29.95
C MET A 1 -10.49 -8.08 -28.47
N LYS A 2 -9.23 -7.96 -28.05
CA LYS A 2 -8.89 -7.44 -26.72
C LYS A 2 -9.08 -5.93 -26.76
N THR A 3 -10.21 -5.53 -26.22
CA THR A 3 -10.86 -4.22 -26.18
C THR A 3 -9.89 -3.08 -25.88
N LYS A 4 -9.96 -1.99 -26.67
CA LYS A 4 -9.30 -0.70 -26.40
C LYS A 4 -9.47 -0.23 -24.95
N ALA A 5 -10.56 -0.63 -24.29
CA ALA A 5 -10.82 -0.40 -22.88
C ALA A 5 -9.74 -0.96 -21.93
N LEU A 6 -9.24 -2.18 -22.16
CA LEU A 6 -8.16 -2.77 -21.36
C LEU A 6 -6.84 -1.99 -21.51
N TYR A 7 -6.57 -1.47 -22.71
CA TYR A 7 -5.41 -0.61 -22.96
C TYR A 7 -5.53 0.72 -22.21
N TRP A 8 -6.68 1.38 -22.29
CA TRP A 8 -6.95 2.62 -21.55
C TRP A 8 -6.92 2.44 -20.04
N TRP A 9 -7.44 1.31 -19.54
CA TRP A 9 -7.41 0.97 -18.12
C TRP A 9 -5.97 0.78 -17.63
N ASN A 10 -5.15 0.04 -18.39
CA ASN A 10 -3.73 -0.11 -18.09
C ASN A 10 -2.94 1.20 -18.23
N TYR A 11 -3.36 2.08 -19.15
CA TYR A 11 -2.74 3.40 -19.35
C TYR A 11 -3.01 4.33 -18.17
N LEU A 12 -4.27 4.37 -17.68
CA LEU A 12 -4.67 5.15 -16.50
C LEU A 12 -4.10 4.57 -15.22
N LEU A 13 -4.23 3.25 -14.98
CA LEU A 13 -3.69 2.58 -13.79
C LEU A 13 -2.17 2.59 -13.75
N GLY A 14 -1.50 2.56 -14.90
CA GLY A 14 -0.04 2.69 -14.97
C GLY A 14 0.45 4.14 -14.85
N TRP A 15 -0.47 5.11 -14.69
CA TRP A 15 -0.17 6.54 -14.62
C TRP A 15 0.72 7.01 -15.79
N ARG A 16 0.61 6.34 -16.96
CA ARG A 16 1.49 6.52 -18.13
C ARG A 16 1.27 7.82 -18.87
N PHE A 17 0.25 8.58 -18.47
CA PHE A 17 0.02 9.95 -18.92
C PHE A 17 0.98 10.96 -18.27
N LEU A 18 1.63 10.60 -17.15
CA LEU A 18 2.59 11.49 -16.49
C LEU A 18 3.96 11.49 -17.20
N PRO A 19 4.64 12.65 -17.27
CA PRO A 19 6.01 12.75 -17.75
C PRO A 19 6.94 11.76 -17.04
N ARG A 20 7.88 11.14 -17.78
CA ARG A 20 8.80 10.12 -17.24
C ARG A 20 9.52 10.55 -15.96
N ARG A 21 9.98 11.81 -15.88
CA ARG A 21 10.64 12.35 -14.67
C ARG A 21 9.73 12.37 -13.44
N LEU A 22 8.44 12.66 -13.62
CA LEU A 22 7.45 12.62 -12.54
C LEU A 22 7.11 11.19 -12.15
N GLN A 23 7.05 10.26 -13.11
CA GLN A 23 6.90 8.85 -12.81
C GLN A 23 8.10 8.31 -12.01
N ASP A 24 9.32 8.59 -12.44
CA ASP A 24 10.53 8.13 -11.75
C ASP A 24 10.61 8.73 -10.33
N TRP A 25 10.25 10.00 -10.16
CA TRP A 25 10.19 10.64 -8.83
C TRP A 25 9.07 10.07 -7.96
N LEU A 26 7.87 9.86 -8.52
CA LEU A 26 6.70 9.34 -7.80
C LEU A 26 6.90 7.87 -7.39
N PHE A 27 7.54 7.07 -8.25
CA PHE A 27 7.81 5.65 -7.99
C PHE A 27 9.12 5.39 -7.25
N GLY A 28 9.99 6.41 -7.13
CA GLY A 28 11.11 6.43 -6.20
C GLY A 28 10.71 7.07 -4.86
N THR A 29 10.92 8.38 -4.76
CA THR A 29 10.70 9.16 -3.53
C THR A 29 9.24 9.18 -3.08
N GLY A 30 8.30 9.28 -4.03
CA GLY A 30 6.86 9.30 -3.70
C GLY A 30 6.38 7.99 -3.08
N THR A 31 6.90 6.84 -3.54
CA THR A 31 6.53 5.53 -3.00
C THR A 31 6.99 5.42 -1.56
N ARG A 32 8.19 5.89 -1.22
CA ARG A 32 8.71 5.93 0.16
C ARG A 32 7.83 6.77 1.09
N ALA A 33 7.37 7.93 0.63
CA ALA A 33 6.44 8.75 1.40
C ALA A 33 5.13 7.98 1.67
N VAL A 34 4.65 7.22 0.69
CA VAL A 34 3.49 6.33 0.86
C VAL A 34 3.77 5.20 1.85
N GLU A 35 4.94 4.55 1.80
CA GLU A 35 5.31 3.50 2.77
C GLU A 35 5.36 4.05 4.19
N LEU A 36 5.91 5.27 4.36
CA LEU A 36 5.97 5.95 5.64
C LEU A 36 4.56 6.30 6.17
N ILE A 37 3.73 6.95 5.34
CA ILE A 37 2.37 7.37 5.73
C ILE A 37 1.50 6.14 6.02
N SER A 38 1.55 5.12 5.17
CA SER A 38 0.83 3.87 5.38
C SER A 38 1.32 3.15 6.64
N GLY A 39 2.64 3.02 6.81
CA GLY A 39 3.23 2.31 7.95
C GLY A 39 2.89 2.98 9.27
N LEU A 40 3.04 4.31 9.35
CA LEU A 40 2.63 5.08 10.53
C LEU A 40 1.12 5.03 10.77
N GLY A 41 0.32 5.08 9.70
CA GLY A 41 -1.14 4.96 9.80
C GLY A 41 -1.59 3.61 10.37
N LEU A 42 -1.03 2.50 9.87
CA LEU A 42 -1.32 1.15 10.36
C LEU A 42 -0.84 0.96 11.80
N LEU A 43 0.33 1.51 12.17
CA LEU A 43 0.81 1.50 13.55
C LEU A 43 -0.06 2.34 14.48
N GLY A 44 -0.52 3.50 14.03
CA GLY A 44 -1.47 4.33 14.78
C GLY A 44 -2.76 3.57 15.08
N PHE A 45 -3.31 2.88 14.07
CA PHE A 45 -4.47 1.99 14.28
C PHE A 45 -4.16 0.84 15.24
N ALA A 46 -3.01 0.18 15.09
CA ALA A 46 -2.60 -0.90 15.98
C ALA A 46 -2.47 -0.43 17.44
N LEU A 47 -1.87 0.74 17.68
CA LEU A 47 -1.75 1.34 19.02
C LEU A 47 -3.10 1.74 19.60
N ALA A 48 -4.01 2.28 18.78
CA ALA A 48 -5.36 2.63 19.23
C ALA A 48 -6.12 1.39 19.70
N PHE A 49 -6.10 0.31 18.90
CA PHE A 49 -6.74 -0.96 19.26
C PHE A 49 -6.03 -1.65 20.44
N ALA A 50 -4.70 -1.59 20.54
CA ALA A 50 -3.97 -2.20 21.65
C ALA A 50 -4.37 -1.61 23.01
N ASN A 51 -4.58 -0.28 23.08
CA ASN A 51 -4.86 0.40 24.34
C ASN A 51 -6.36 0.46 24.69
N HIS A 52 -7.24 0.58 23.68
CA HIS A 52 -8.66 0.90 23.92
C HIS A 52 -9.63 0.00 23.14
N ALA A 53 -9.23 -1.21 22.72
CA ALA A 53 -10.07 -2.11 21.91
C ALA A 53 -11.52 -2.23 22.41
N ALA A 54 -11.71 -2.53 23.69
CA ALA A 54 -13.04 -2.75 24.27
C ALA A 54 -13.94 -1.50 24.29
N LEU A 55 -13.33 -0.32 24.30
CA LEU A 55 -14.02 0.97 24.31
C LEU A 55 -14.30 1.44 22.87
N LEU A 56 -13.35 1.25 21.96
CA LEU A 56 -13.48 1.51 20.53
C LEU A 56 -14.63 0.69 19.93
N THR A 57 -14.69 -0.62 20.18
CA THR A 57 -15.72 -1.50 19.59
C THR A 57 -17.15 -1.19 20.07
N ARG A 58 -17.32 -0.41 21.14
CA ARG A 58 -18.64 0.09 21.58
C ARG A 58 -19.14 1.26 20.74
N TYR A 59 -18.24 1.99 20.06
CA TYR A 59 -18.65 3.06 19.18
C TYR A 59 -19.28 2.50 17.89
N PRO A 60 -20.36 3.13 17.40
CA PRO A 60 -21.08 2.66 16.21
C PRO A 60 -20.20 2.66 14.96
N ILE A 61 -19.13 3.46 14.94
CA ILE A 61 -18.20 3.52 13.81
C ILE A 61 -17.25 2.30 13.77
N TYR A 62 -16.91 1.72 14.92
CA TYR A 62 -15.91 0.66 15.06
C TYR A 62 -16.51 -0.71 15.40
N HIS A 63 -17.84 -0.83 15.52
CA HIS A 63 -18.51 -2.07 15.92
C HIS A 63 -18.14 -3.27 15.04
N LYS A 64 -17.88 -3.07 13.74
CA LYS A 64 -17.50 -4.15 12.81
C LYS A 64 -16.15 -4.78 13.16
N PHE A 65 -15.26 -4.06 13.84
CA PHE A 65 -13.99 -4.61 14.31
C PHE A 65 -14.17 -5.60 15.48
N ALA A 66 -15.35 -5.64 16.12
CA ALA A 66 -15.67 -6.65 17.14
C ALA A 66 -15.82 -8.07 16.58
N THR A 67 -15.96 -8.22 15.26
CA THR A 67 -16.06 -9.53 14.59
C THR A 67 -14.72 -10.28 14.57
N ALA A 68 -13.60 -9.58 14.76
CA ALA A 68 -12.26 -10.16 14.81
C ALA A 68 -11.66 -10.04 16.22
N PRO A 69 -10.87 -11.02 16.68
CA PRO A 69 -10.13 -10.92 17.94
C PRO A 69 -9.22 -9.68 17.94
N PRO A 70 -9.28 -8.81 18.98
CA PRO A 70 -8.47 -7.59 19.02
C PRO A 70 -6.98 -7.85 18.87
N ALA A 71 -6.47 -8.93 19.45
CA ALA A 71 -5.07 -9.33 19.35
C ALA A 71 -4.65 -9.65 17.89
N LEU A 72 -5.53 -10.24 17.09
CA LEU A 72 -5.26 -10.50 15.67
C LEU A 72 -5.24 -9.19 14.88
N THR A 73 -6.20 -8.30 15.11
CA THR A 73 -6.25 -6.99 14.45
C THR A 73 -4.99 -6.18 14.76
N VAL A 74 -4.59 -6.11 16.02
CA VAL A 74 -3.38 -5.39 16.44
C VAL A 74 -2.12 -6.02 15.84
N SER A 75 -1.97 -7.34 15.93
CA SER A 75 -0.76 -8.02 15.45
C SER A 75 -0.59 -7.90 13.94
N VAL A 76 -1.66 -8.06 13.14
CA VAL A 76 -1.59 -7.92 11.68
C VAL A 76 -1.25 -6.49 11.28
N LEU A 77 -1.93 -5.49 11.86
CA LEU A 77 -1.67 -4.08 11.56
C LEU A 77 -0.26 -3.66 11.99
N ALA A 78 0.18 -4.08 13.18
CA ALA A 78 1.52 -3.79 13.68
C ALA A 78 2.60 -4.48 12.84
N ALA A 79 2.43 -5.76 12.50
CA ALA A 79 3.40 -6.51 11.71
C ALA A 79 3.57 -5.90 10.32
N VAL A 80 2.48 -5.56 9.64
CA VAL A 80 2.55 -4.95 8.30
C VAL A 80 3.08 -3.52 8.39
N GLY A 81 2.66 -2.72 9.38
CA GLY A 81 3.17 -1.37 9.59
C GLY A 81 4.68 -1.33 9.87
N LEU A 82 5.17 -2.20 10.76
CA LEU A 82 6.60 -2.35 11.04
C LEU A 82 7.36 -2.86 9.81
N ALA A 83 6.82 -3.85 9.09
CA ALA A 83 7.45 -4.36 7.88
C ALA A 83 7.62 -3.27 6.81
N GLN A 84 6.61 -2.40 6.63
CA GLN A 84 6.70 -1.24 5.72
C GLN A 84 7.83 -0.28 6.13
N LEU A 85 7.93 0.05 7.41
CA LEU A 85 8.98 0.97 7.90
C LEU A 85 10.38 0.35 7.86
N LEU A 86 10.52 -0.94 8.14
CA LEU A 86 11.80 -1.65 8.07
C LEU A 86 12.28 -1.78 6.62
N LEU A 87 11.38 -2.14 5.69
CA LEU A 87 11.72 -2.32 4.28
C LEU A 87 12.11 -1.01 3.60
N MET A 88 11.60 0.13 4.08
CA MET A 88 11.98 1.46 3.61
C MET A 88 13.49 1.75 3.77
N VAL A 89 14.15 1.14 4.75
CA VAL A 89 15.59 1.37 5.02
C VAL A 89 16.48 0.70 3.98
N TRP A 90 16.04 -0.40 3.36
CA TRP A 90 16.83 -1.13 2.37
C TRP A 90 16.59 -0.63 0.95
N HIS A 91 17.66 -0.49 0.16
CA HIS A 91 17.60 0.06 -1.22
C HIS A 91 17.95 -0.95 -2.32
N SER A 92 18.03 -2.24 -1.98
CA SER A 92 18.35 -3.27 -2.95
C SER A 92 17.16 -3.50 -3.91
N PRO A 93 17.40 -3.76 -5.22
CA PRO A 93 16.32 -4.08 -6.16
C PRO A 93 15.42 -5.24 -5.69
N ARG A 94 16.00 -6.24 -4.99
CA ARG A 94 15.23 -7.34 -4.40
C ARG A 94 14.41 -6.91 -3.19
N ALA A 95 14.96 -6.02 -2.36
CA ALA A 95 14.24 -5.45 -1.22
C ALA A 95 13.08 -4.56 -1.68
N ASN A 96 13.24 -3.79 -2.76
CA ASN A 96 12.17 -2.98 -3.34
C ASN A 96 11.00 -3.82 -3.86
N ILE A 97 11.26 -5.01 -4.42
CA ILE A 97 10.18 -5.94 -4.80
C ILE A 97 9.41 -6.40 -3.56
N LEU A 98 10.12 -6.73 -2.47
CA LEU A 98 9.49 -7.14 -1.22
C LEU A 98 8.71 -5.98 -0.58
N SER A 99 9.27 -4.77 -0.57
CA SER A 99 8.60 -3.56 -0.10
C SER A 99 7.31 -3.30 -0.88
N GLY A 100 7.37 -3.41 -2.21
CA GLY A 100 6.20 -3.29 -3.07
C GLY A 100 5.13 -4.34 -2.77
N PHE A 101 5.53 -5.59 -2.47
CA PHE A 101 4.60 -6.63 -2.05
C PHE A 101 3.93 -6.31 -0.71
N VAL A 102 4.69 -5.85 0.28
CA VAL A 102 4.14 -5.42 1.57
C VAL A 102 3.22 -4.20 1.40
N LEU A 103 3.48 -3.32 0.43
CA LEU A 103 2.57 -2.23 0.06
C LEU A 103 1.25 -2.73 -0.51
N LEU A 104 1.28 -3.76 -1.36
CA LEU A 104 0.06 -4.40 -1.87
C LEU A 104 -0.76 -4.99 -0.71
N VAL A 105 -0.10 -5.67 0.24
CA VAL A 105 -0.76 -6.18 1.46
C VAL A 105 -1.34 -5.04 2.28
N GLY A 106 -0.60 -3.95 2.47
CA GLY A 106 -1.09 -2.73 3.12
C GLY A 106 -2.30 -2.14 2.40
N GLY A 107 -2.33 -2.16 1.07
CA GLY A 107 -3.48 -1.76 0.26
C GLY A 107 -4.73 -2.60 0.54
N VAL A 108 -4.57 -3.92 0.68
CA VAL A 108 -5.66 -4.82 1.09
C VAL A 108 -6.15 -4.49 2.50
N LEU A 109 -5.25 -4.27 3.45
CA LEU A 109 -5.63 -3.90 4.83
C LEU A 109 -6.39 -2.57 4.87
N TRP A 110 -5.92 -1.55 4.14
CA TRP A 110 -6.64 -0.28 4.03
C TRP A 110 -8.01 -0.43 3.37
N PHE A 111 -8.14 -1.34 2.39
CA PHE A 111 -9.44 -1.65 1.79
C PHE A 111 -10.39 -2.35 2.77
N LEU A 112 -9.89 -3.25 3.61
CA LEU A 112 -10.67 -3.87 4.68
C LEU A 112 -11.10 -2.84 5.73
N ILE A 113 -10.21 -1.91 6.09
CA ILE A 113 -10.53 -0.79 6.98
C ILE A 113 -11.62 0.10 6.35
N PHE A 114 -11.52 0.42 5.06
CA PHE A 114 -12.58 1.11 4.31
C PHE A 114 -13.92 0.35 4.39
N ALA A 115 -13.91 -0.95 4.12
CA ALA A 115 -15.11 -1.78 4.18
C ALA A 115 -15.72 -1.83 5.60
N ALA A 116 -14.88 -1.83 6.64
CA ALA A 116 -15.32 -1.77 8.03
C ALA A 116 -15.99 -0.41 8.37
N PHE A 117 -15.51 0.69 7.80
CA PHE A 117 -16.15 2.01 7.98
C PHE A 117 -17.30 2.28 7.01
N SER A 118 -17.40 1.51 5.92
CA SER A 118 -18.50 1.61 4.96
C SER A 118 -19.84 1.26 5.63
N ALA A 119 -20.93 1.87 5.17
CA ALA A 119 -22.28 1.71 5.70
C ALA A 119 -22.54 2.26 7.12
N ASN A 120 -21.58 2.98 7.74
CA ASN A 120 -21.86 3.78 8.92
C ASN A 120 -22.39 5.17 8.53
N TYR A 121 -23.32 5.73 9.31
CA TYR A 121 -23.84 7.09 9.10
C TYR A 121 -22.92 8.12 9.80
N PRO A 122 -22.51 9.22 9.15
CA PRO A 122 -22.82 9.64 7.78
C PRO A 122 -22.08 8.81 6.71
N PRO A 123 -22.72 8.56 5.54
CA PRO A 123 -22.22 7.64 4.52
C PRO A 123 -20.90 8.09 3.88
N PHE A 124 -20.58 9.39 3.94
CA PHE A 124 -19.30 9.93 3.52
C PHE A 124 -18.61 10.56 4.72
N ASN A 125 -17.75 9.77 5.37
CA ASN A 125 -16.96 10.22 6.51
C ASN A 125 -15.45 10.14 6.18
N PRO A 126 -14.61 10.98 6.80
CA PRO A 126 -13.16 10.98 6.57
C PRO A 126 -12.51 9.63 6.88
N SER A 127 -13.05 8.91 7.88
CA SER A 127 -12.65 7.56 8.25
C SER A 127 -12.90 6.52 7.15
N MET A 128 -13.77 6.80 6.18
CA MET A 128 -14.00 5.95 5.01
C MET A 128 -13.15 6.44 3.83
N ALA A 129 -13.10 7.75 3.58
CA ALA A 129 -12.38 8.32 2.45
C ALA A 129 -10.86 8.07 2.53
N LEU A 130 -10.26 8.25 3.70
CA LEU A 130 -8.80 8.10 3.87
C LEU A 130 -8.31 6.66 3.62
N PRO A 131 -8.91 5.61 4.22
CA PRO A 131 -8.55 4.23 3.91
C PRO A 131 -8.76 3.87 2.44
N PHE A 132 -9.80 4.40 1.79
CA PHE A 132 -10.02 4.16 0.37
C PHE A 132 -8.91 4.74 -0.51
N ILE A 133 -8.52 6.00 -0.26
CA ILE A 133 -7.42 6.65 -0.98
C ILE A 133 -6.11 5.92 -0.71
N LEU A 134 -5.81 5.58 0.55
CA LEU A 134 -4.61 4.85 0.92
C LEU A 134 -4.57 3.45 0.29
N ALA A 135 -5.70 2.75 0.23
CA ALA A 135 -5.80 1.45 -0.43
C ALA A 135 -5.42 1.55 -1.92
N ALA A 136 -5.97 2.54 -2.62
CA ALA A 136 -5.67 2.77 -4.03
C ALA A 136 -4.20 3.14 -4.22
N VAL A 137 -3.68 4.10 -3.45
CA VAL A 137 -2.31 4.61 -3.57
C VAL A 137 -1.29 3.52 -3.22
N CYS A 138 -1.50 2.76 -2.14
CA CYS A 138 -0.61 1.64 -1.78
C CYS A 138 -0.62 0.54 -2.84
N SER A 139 -1.78 0.24 -3.43
CA SER A 139 -1.89 -0.77 -4.49
C SER A 139 -1.17 -0.33 -5.78
N LEU A 140 -1.34 0.93 -6.17
CA LEU A 140 -0.69 1.53 -7.33
C LEU A 140 0.82 1.63 -7.14
N ALA A 141 1.26 2.18 -6.01
CA ALA A 141 2.67 2.35 -5.68
C ALA A 141 3.37 0.99 -5.53
N GLY A 142 2.75 0.02 -4.85
CA GLY A 142 3.31 -1.33 -4.69
C GLY A 142 3.50 -2.05 -6.02
N LYS A 143 2.50 -2.00 -6.92
CA LYS A 143 2.62 -2.58 -8.26
C LYS A 143 3.75 -1.92 -9.06
N ASN A 144 3.77 -0.59 -9.10
CA ASN A 144 4.73 0.13 -9.93
C ASN A 144 6.17 -0.03 -9.40
N LEU A 145 6.36 -0.11 -8.09
CA LEU A 145 7.67 -0.39 -7.48
C LEU A 145 8.20 -1.77 -7.87
N ILE A 146 7.34 -2.79 -7.89
CA ILE A 146 7.71 -4.15 -8.32
C ILE A 146 8.10 -4.15 -9.81
N ASP A 147 7.29 -3.53 -10.66
CA ASP A 147 7.54 -3.50 -12.10
C ASP A 147 8.84 -2.77 -12.43
N TYR A 148 9.10 -1.63 -11.78
CA TYR A 148 10.34 -0.87 -11.94
C TYR A 148 11.57 -1.65 -11.46
N SER A 149 11.49 -2.28 -10.29
CA SER A 149 12.60 -3.06 -9.74
C SER A 149 12.94 -4.29 -10.58
N ARG A 150 11.92 -4.94 -11.18
CA ARG A 150 12.12 -6.04 -12.14
C ARG A 150 12.82 -5.59 -13.41
N LEU A 151 12.50 -4.39 -13.92
CA LEU A 151 13.17 -3.82 -15.08
C LEU A 151 14.65 -3.54 -14.77
N GLN A 152 14.96 -3.01 -13.59
CA GLN A 152 16.34 -2.80 -13.16
C GLN A 152 17.14 -4.11 -13.10
N ILE A 153 16.59 -5.16 -12.46
CA ILE A 153 17.26 -6.48 -12.39
C ILE A 153 17.51 -7.05 -13.80
N ARG A 154 16.50 -7.02 -14.67
CA ARG A 154 16.63 -7.52 -16.06
C ARG A 154 17.70 -6.75 -16.84
N THR A 155 17.79 -5.44 -16.61
CA THR A 155 18.78 -4.59 -17.27
C THR A 155 20.18 -4.94 -16.79
N GLN A 156 20.36 -5.10 -15.47
CA GLN A 156 21.62 -5.58 -14.88
C GLN A 156 22.03 -6.96 -15.41
N GLU A 157 21.09 -7.90 -15.53
CA GLU A 157 21.35 -9.23 -16.09
C GLU A 157 21.74 -9.18 -17.58
N ARG A 158 21.16 -8.27 -18.37
CA ARG A 158 21.56 -8.08 -19.78
C ARG A 158 22.97 -7.51 -19.89
N TYR A 159 23.29 -6.45 -19.16
CA TYR A 159 24.63 -5.87 -19.16
C TYR A 159 25.69 -6.82 -18.56
N GLY A 160 25.30 -7.70 -17.63
CA GLY A 160 26.17 -8.76 -17.13
C GLY A 160 26.38 -9.93 -18.09
N LYS A 161 25.51 -10.10 -19.10
CA LYS A 161 25.63 -11.13 -20.14
C LYS A 161 26.26 -10.63 -21.44
N ASP A 162 26.02 -9.38 -21.81
CA ASP A 162 26.56 -8.73 -23.02
C ASP A 162 27.99 -8.20 -22.79
N GLY A 163 28.75 -8.83 -21.89
CA GLY A 163 29.98 -8.28 -21.34
C GLY A 163 30.84 -7.54 -22.36
N SER A 164 31.20 -6.29 -22.07
CA SER A 164 32.48 -5.69 -22.48
C SER A 164 32.57 -4.21 -22.07
N PRO A 165 33.79 -3.68 -21.85
CA PRO A 165 35.11 -4.32 -22.02
C PRO A 165 35.54 -5.23 -20.86
#